data_AF-A0A6A4LKR7-F1
#
_entry.id   AF-A0A6A4LKR7-F1
#
_cell.length_a   1.000
_cell.length_b   1.000
_cell.length_c   1.000
_cell.angle_alpha   90.00
_cell.angle_beta   90.00
_cell.angle_gamma   90.00
#
_symmetry.space_group_name_H-M   'P 1'
#
loop_
_entity.id
_entity.type
_entity.pdbx_description
1 polymer ?
#
loop_
_entity_poly.entity_id
_entity_poly.type
_entity_poly.pdbx_seq_one_letter_code
_entity_poly.pdbx_strand_id
1 'polypeptide(L)'
;MQNTYSDGAFNLENSVHKCVKNRVDAIDKENFTYSYSVIEGDALADVFESISYHIKIVPAPDGGSICKNRSIYNTKGDAQVTEEEIKSGKEKASSIFKALEAYLLAHPDA
;
A
#
# COMPACT_ATOMS: atom_id res chain seq x y z
N MET A 1 -25.81 -16.21 -0.75
CA MET A 1 -24.48 -16.37 -0.13
C MET A 1 -24.08 -15.00 0.37
N GLN A 2 -23.94 -14.84 1.69
CA GLN A 2 -23.54 -13.58 2.32
C GLN A 2 -22.03 -13.44 2.19
N ASN A 3 -21.57 -12.51 1.36
CA ASN A 3 -20.18 -12.08 1.39
C ASN A 3 -20.04 -11.09 2.54
N THR A 4 -19.60 -11.58 3.69
CA THR A 4 -19.06 -10.75 4.77
C THR A 4 -17.72 -10.20 4.31
N TYR A 5 -17.69 -8.92 3.97
CA TYR A 5 -16.45 -8.16 3.85
C TYR A 5 -16.07 -7.74 5.27
N SER A 6 -15.08 -8.40 5.84
CA SER A 6 -14.42 -7.90 7.04
C SER A 6 -13.68 -6.62 6.64
N ASP A 7 -14.15 -5.47 7.13
CA ASP A 7 -13.38 -4.23 7.14
C ASP A 7 -12.14 -4.46 8.02
N GLY A 8 -11.12 -5.05 7.40
CA GLY A 8 -9.81 -5.26 8.01
C GLY A 8 -9.07 -3.93 8.02
N ALA A 9 -9.27 -3.15 9.07
CA ALA A 9 -8.33 -2.08 9.41
C ALA A 9 -6.98 -2.73 9.71
N PHE A 10 -6.05 -2.68 8.75
CA PHE A 10 -4.66 -3.04 8.97
C PHE A 10 -4.03 -1.93 9.83
N ASN A 11 -4.16 -2.07 11.15
CA ASN A 11 -3.51 -1.18 12.10
C ASN A 11 -2.02 -1.53 12.16
N LEU A 12 -1.21 -0.74 11.46
CA LEU A 12 0.23 -0.71 11.67
C LEU A 12 0.44 -0.08 13.05
N GLU A 13 0.82 -0.85 14.07
CA GLU A 13 0.92 -0.42 15.48
C GLU A 13 1.93 0.73 15.75
N ASN A 14 2.50 1.34 14.70
CA ASN A 14 3.31 2.56 14.73
C ASN A 14 2.90 3.59 13.66
N SER A 15 1.68 3.53 13.13
CA SER A 15 1.15 4.53 12.19
C SER A 15 0.80 5.83 12.91
N VAL A 16 1.35 6.94 12.43
CA VAL A 16 0.97 8.31 12.85
C VAL A 16 -0.48 8.64 12.46
N HIS A 17 -1.10 7.82 11.59
CA HIS A 17 -2.47 7.99 11.11
C HIS A 17 -3.40 7.05 11.88
N LYS A 18 -4.42 7.61 12.54
CA LYS A 18 -5.32 6.87 13.45
C LYS A 18 -6.34 6.03 12.70
N CYS A 19 -6.71 6.45 11.50
CA CYS A 19 -7.66 5.76 10.64
C CYS A 19 -7.32 6.02 9.17
N VAL A 20 -7.41 4.98 8.34
CA VAL A 20 -7.33 5.06 6.89
C VAL A 20 -8.41 4.18 6.27
N LYS A 21 -9.06 4.68 5.23
CA LYS A 21 -10.02 3.91 4.44
C LYS A 21 -9.43 3.62 3.08
N ASN A 22 -9.23 2.34 2.83
CA ASN A 22 -8.73 1.85 1.55
C ASN A 22 -9.89 1.33 0.71
N ARG A 23 -9.89 1.66 -0.58
CA ARG A 23 -10.74 1.04 -1.58
C ARG A 23 -9.88 0.15 -2.46
N VAL A 24 -10.26 -1.10 -2.64
CA VAL A 24 -9.65 -1.97 -3.66
C VAL A 24 -10.14 -1.52 -5.03
N ASP A 25 -9.22 -1.16 -5.92
CA ASP A 25 -9.55 -0.71 -7.27
C ASP A 25 -9.50 -1.86 -8.27
N ALA A 26 -8.51 -2.77 -8.15
CA ALA A 26 -8.41 -3.96 -8.99
C ALA A 26 -7.59 -5.08 -8.33
N ILE A 27 -7.93 -6.32 -8.67
CA ILE A 27 -7.15 -7.52 -8.32
C ILE A 27 -7.01 -8.36 -9.58
N ASP A 28 -5.78 -8.65 -9.98
CA ASP A 28 -5.47 -9.57 -11.07
C ASP A 28 -4.50 -10.64 -10.57
N LYS A 29 -5.03 -11.83 -10.35
CA LYS A 29 -4.27 -12.97 -9.84
C LYS A 29 -3.37 -13.60 -10.90
N GLU A 30 -3.71 -13.47 -12.18
CA GLU A 30 -2.95 -14.07 -13.28
C GLU A 30 -1.67 -13.26 -13.55
N ASN A 31 -1.78 -11.93 -13.49
CA ASN A 31 -0.65 -11.02 -13.70
C ASN A 31 0.03 -10.55 -12.41
N PHE A 32 -0.41 -11.08 -11.25
CA PHE A 32 0.05 -10.71 -9.92
C PHE A 32 0.06 -9.19 -9.70
N THR A 33 -1.06 -8.55 -10.05
CA THR A 33 -1.25 -7.11 -9.83
C THR A 33 -2.38 -6.84 -8.85
N TYR A 34 -2.19 -5.80 -8.06
CA TYR A 34 -3.14 -5.35 -7.06
C TYR A 34 -3.09 -3.83 -7.00
N SER A 35 -4.24 -3.17 -7.08
CA SER A 35 -4.31 -1.72 -6.91
C SER A 35 -5.38 -1.33 -5.91
N TYR A 36 -5.05 -0.34 -5.09
CA TYR A 36 -5.95 0.20 -4.09
C TYR A 36 -5.71 1.71 -3.93
N SER A 37 -6.72 2.41 -3.42
CA SER A 37 -6.65 3.84 -3.17
C SER A 37 -7.01 4.15 -1.72
N VAL A 38 -6.24 5.02 -1.08
CA VAL A 38 -6.62 5.69 0.17
C VAL A 38 -7.59 6.80 -0.22
N ILE A 39 -8.82 6.71 0.27
CA ILE A 39 -9.91 7.65 -0.09
C ILE A 39 -10.37 8.51 1.09
N GLU A 40 -10.11 8.06 2.32
CA GLU A 40 -10.42 8.80 3.55
C GLU A 40 -9.35 8.48 4.61
N GLY A 41 -9.21 9.38 5.60
CA GLY A 41 -8.37 9.16 6.78
C GLY A 41 -7.20 10.14 6.91
N ASP A 42 -6.55 10.09 8.07
CA ASP A 42 -5.52 11.05 8.48
C ASP A 42 -4.27 11.02 7.57
N ALA A 43 -4.12 9.96 6.77
CA ALA A 43 -3.06 9.83 5.79
C ALA A 43 -3.17 10.82 4.62
N LEU A 44 -4.37 11.36 4.36
CA LEU A 44 -4.58 12.36 3.32
C LEU A 44 -4.19 13.78 3.78
N ALA A 45 -4.08 14.00 5.10
CA ALA A 45 -3.59 15.23 5.74
C ALA A 45 -4.23 16.53 5.22
N ASP A 46 -5.47 16.46 4.71
CA ASP A 46 -6.15 17.53 3.96
C ASP A 46 -5.43 18.07 2.72
N VAL A 47 -4.28 17.51 2.35
CA VAL A 47 -3.51 17.86 1.15
C VAL A 47 -3.95 17.01 -0.04
N PHE A 48 -4.27 15.74 0.20
CA PHE A 48 -4.60 14.78 -0.84
C PHE A 48 -6.11 14.57 -0.95
N GLU A 49 -6.62 14.50 -2.18
CA GLU A 49 -7.95 13.95 -2.48
C GLU A 49 -7.94 12.43 -2.35
N SER A 50 -6.86 11.81 -2.83
CA SER A 50 -6.63 10.37 -2.71
C SER A 50 -5.17 10.03 -2.99
N ILE A 51 -4.76 8.84 -2.55
CA ILE A 51 -3.47 8.27 -2.91
C ILE A 51 -3.73 6.88 -3.48
N SER A 52 -3.36 6.65 -4.73
CA SER A 52 -3.55 5.35 -5.40
C SER A 52 -2.23 4.60 -5.48
N TYR A 53 -2.27 3.31 -5.18
CA TYR A 53 -1.13 2.41 -5.23
C TYR A 53 -1.38 1.33 -6.26
N HIS A 54 -0.39 1.10 -7.12
CA HIS A 54 -0.39 0.01 -8.10
C HIS A 54 0.79 -0.90 -7.81
N ILE A 55 0.50 -2.11 -7.37
CA ILE A 55 1.46 -3.12 -6.99
C ILE A 55 1.48 -4.19 -8.07
N LYS A 56 2.68 -4.58 -8.50
CA LYS A 56 2.91 -5.69 -9.40
C LYS A 56 4.08 -6.53 -8.90
N ILE A 57 3.88 -7.82 -8.76
CA ILE A 57 4.92 -8.76 -8.39
C ILE A 57 5.37 -9.49 -9.65
N VAL A 58 6.68 -9.56 -9.87
CA VAL A 58 7.28 -10.31 -10.99
C VAL A 58 8.37 -11.24 -10.49
N PRO A 59 8.61 -12.38 -11.16
CA PRO A 59 9.71 -13.27 -10.80
C PRO A 59 11.06 -12.56 -10.96
N ALA A 60 11.98 -12.82 -10.03
CA ALA A 60 13.37 -12.37 -10.09
C ALA A 60 14.26 -13.50 -10.66
N PRO A 61 15.39 -13.18 -11.31
CA PRO A 61 16.29 -14.21 -11.88
C PRO A 61 16.92 -15.15 -10.85
N ASP A 62 16.96 -14.76 -9.58
CA ASP A 62 17.54 -15.51 -8.45
C ASP A 62 16.54 -16.48 -7.80
N GLY A 63 15.35 -16.65 -8.38
CA GLY A 63 14.28 -17.48 -7.82
C GLY A 63 13.41 -16.74 -6.80
N GLY A 64 13.71 -15.48 -6.50
CA GLY A 64 12.87 -14.61 -5.69
C GLY A 64 11.79 -13.88 -6.49
N SER A 65 11.32 -12.75 -5.96
CA SER A 65 10.37 -11.87 -6.63
C SER A 65 10.75 -10.39 -6.48
N ILE A 66 10.35 -9.57 -7.46
CA ILE A 66 10.49 -8.12 -7.44
C ILE A 66 9.09 -7.53 -7.28
N CYS A 67 8.86 -6.83 -6.16
CA CYS A 67 7.67 -6.02 -5.96
C CYS A 67 7.87 -4.63 -6.57
N LYS A 68 7.11 -4.31 -7.62
CA LYS A 68 7.03 -2.98 -8.22
C LYS A 68 5.83 -2.26 -7.63
N ASN A 69 6.08 -1.17 -6.91
CA ASN A 69 5.04 -0.30 -6.36
C ASN A 69 5.09 1.07 -7.05
N ARG A 70 3.96 1.51 -7.60
CA ARG A 70 3.76 2.85 -8.12
C ARG A 70 2.70 3.56 -7.28
N SER A 71 3.09 4.66 -6.64
CA SER A 71 2.18 5.55 -5.93
C SER A 71 1.80 6.75 -6.80
N ILE A 72 0.53 7.13 -6.77
CA ILE A 72 -0.04 8.32 -7.42
C ILE A 72 -0.66 9.16 -6.32
N TYR A 73 -0.19 10.39 -6.18
CA TYR A 73 -0.70 11.33 -5.18
C TYR A 73 -1.59 12.35 -5.89
N ASN A 74 -2.89 12.32 -5.59
CA ASN A 74 -3.84 13.27 -6.15
C ASN A 74 -4.06 14.37 -5.11
N THR A 75 -3.60 15.58 -5.40
CA THR A 75 -3.66 16.72 -4.48
C THR A 75 -4.96 17.50 -4.63
N LYS A 76 -5.40 18.15 -3.55
CA LYS A 76 -6.50 19.11 -3.57
C LYS A 76 -6.00 20.42 -4.17
N GLY A 77 -6.59 20.84 -5.29
CA GLY A 77 -6.20 22.08 -5.99
C GLY A 77 -4.73 22.08 -6.40
N ASP A 78 -4.05 23.21 -6.22
CA ASP A 78 -2.64 23.40 -6.61
C ASP A 78 -1.65 23.03 -5.49
N ALA A 79 -2.06 22.21 -4.52
CA ALA A 79 -1.16 21.80 -3.44
C ALA A 79 0.04 21.02 -4.01
N GLN A 80 1.24 21.40 -3.59
CA GLN A 80 2.48 20.76 -4.03
C GLN A 80 2.89 19.65 -3.06
N VAL A 81 3.22 18.49 -3.63
CA VAL A 81 3.81 17.38 -2.87
C VAL A 81 5.31 17.56 -2.84
N THR A 82 5.88 17.60 -1.64
CA THR A 82 7.32 17.71 -1.47
C THR A 82 8.00 16.36 -1.76
N GLU A 83 9.25 16.41 -2.19
CA GLU A 83 10.05 15.20 -2.38
C GLU A 83 10.23 14.41 -1.06
N GLU A 84 10.26 15.12 0.07
CA GLU A 84 10.35 14.54 1.41
C GLU A 84 9.12 13.70 1.77
N GLU A 85 7.92 14.17 1.45
CA GLU A 85 6.67 13.42 1.65
C GLU A 85 6.63 12.16 0.78
N ILE A 86 7.05 12.27 -0.48
CA ILE A 86 7.14 11.12 -1.39
C ILE A 86 8.14 10.09 -0.84
N LYS A 87 9.29 10.55 -0.35
CA LYS A 87 10.32 9.68 0.23
C LYS A 87 9.84 9.00 1.50
N SER A 88 9.18 9.74 2.40
CA SER A 88 8.59 9.18 3.62
C SER A 88 7.55 8.10 3.30
N GLY A 89 6.67 8.35 2.33
CA GLY A 89 5.70 7.36 1.85
C GLY A 89 6.37 6.09 1.31
N LYS A 90 7.45 6.24 0.53
CA LYS A 90 8.23 5.11 0.00
C LYS A 90 8.90 4.31 1.11
N GLU A 91 9.51 4.97 2.10
CA GLU A 91 10.18 4.30 3.22
C GLU A 91 9.19 3.51 4.08
N LYS A 92 8.01 4.08 4.36
CA LYS A 92 6.91 3.37 5.06
C LYS A 92 6.45 2.14 4.29
N ALA A 93 6.24 2.24 2.97
CA ALA A 93 5.86 1.08 2.17
C ALA A 93 6.97 0.00 2.20
N SER A 94 8.24 0.41 2.10
CA SER A 94 9.37 -0.52 2.16
C SER A 94 9.51 -1.21 3.51
N SER A 95 9.27 -0.53 4.63
CA SER A 95 9.38 -1.14 5.96
C SER A 95 8.30 -2.21 6.19
N ILE A 96 7.07 -1.97 5.72
CA ILE A 96 5.98 -2.96 5.77
C ILE A 96 6.34 -4.20 4.94
N PHE A 97 6.82 -4.00 3.71
CA PHE A 97 7.24 -5.12 2.85
C PHE A 97 8.36 -5.95 3.49
N LYS A 98 9.36 -5.31 4.10
CA LYS A 98 10.45 -6.01 4.79
C LYS A 98 9.96 -6.79 6.02
N ALA A 99 8.99 -6.25 6.76
CA ALA A 99 8.41 -6.95 7.90
C ALA A 99 7.63 -8.21 7.45
N LEU A 100 6.86 -8.10 6.36
CA LEU A 100 6.16 -9.25 5.76
C LEU A 100 7.15 -10.29 5.23
N GLU A 101 8.19 -9.87 4.53
CA GLU A 101 9.25 -10.76 4.04
C GLU A 101 9.93 -11.50 5.19
N ALA A 102 10.35 -10.79 6.24
CA ALA A 102 10.96 -11.41 7.42
C ALA A 102 10.03 -12.40 8.11
N TYR A 103 8.73 -12.08 8.18
CA TYR A 103 7.73 -13.00 8.74
C TYR A 103 7.59 -14.27 7.90
N LEU A 104 7.44 -14.16 6.58
CA LEU A 104 7.31 -15.31 5.68
C LEU A 104 8.58 -16.17 5.64
N LEU A 105 9.76 -15.55 5.70
CA LEU A 105 11.04 -16.27 5.80
C LEU A 105 11.16 -17.07 7.11
N ALA A 106 10.62 -16.55 8.21
CA ALA A 106 10.61 -17.23 9.50
C ALA A 106 9.53 -18.33 9.59
N HIS A 107 8.52 -18.31 8.71
CA HIS A 107 7.38 -19.24 8.72
C HIS A 107 7.14 -19.81 7.31
N PRO A 108 7.99 -20.74 6.84
CA PRO A 108 7.95 -21.23 5.45
C PRO A 108 6.69 -22.02 5.07
N ASP A 109 5.90 -22.46 6.04
CA ASP A 109 4.67 -23.25 5.84
C ASP A 109 3.37 -22.43 5.95
N ALA A 110 3.48 -21.10 6.07
CA ALA A 110 2.34 -20.17 6.21
C ALA A 110 1.47 -20.05 4.94
#